data_AF-A0A2E3SB37-F1
#
_entry.id   AF-A0A2E3SB37-F1
#
_cell.length_a   1.000
_cell.length_b   1.000
_cell.length_c   1.000
_cell.angle_alpha   90.00
_cell.angle_beta   90.00
_cell.angle_gamma   90.00
#
_symmetry.space_group_name_H-M   'P 1'
#
loop_
_entity.id
_entity.type
_entity.pdbx_description
1 polymer ?
#
loop_
_entity_poly.entity_id
_entity_poly.type
_entity_poly.pdbx_seq_one_letter_code
_entity_poly.pdbx_strand_id
1 'polypeptide(L)'
;MQDLVKTMETNQKAFDLIKKAQSNKTLSSIMGFVGGGLVGWPVGTAIGGGDANWALAGVGAGLIGVSIPISSSANKKTKQAVDVYNSSLGTTTFIEYKPQLKLIANGNGFGMSLSF
;
A
#
# COMPACT_ATOMS: atom_id res chain seq x y z
N MET A 1 -5.19 -6.18 10.47
CA MET A 1 -3.88 -5.48 10.45
C MET A 1 -3.00 -5.92 11.61
N GLN A 2 -3.56 -6.12 12.82
CA GLN A 2 -2.76 -6.62 13.95
C GLN A 2 -2.13 -7.99 13.68
N ASP A 3 -2.83 -8.89 12.98
CA ASP A 3 -2.26 -10.19 12.61
C ASP A 3 -1.05 -10.06 11.68
N LEU A 4 -1.13 -9.18 10.67
CA LEU A 4 0.00 -8.88 9.77
C LEU A 4 1.20 -8.30 10.53
N VAL A 5 0.96 -7.43 11.51
CA VAL A 5 2.02 -6.86 12.35
C VAL A 5 2.72 -7.96 13.15
N LYS A 6 1.95 -8.84 13.81
CA LYS A 6 2.49 -9.96 14.59
C LYS A 6 3.28 -10.95 13.73
N THR A 7 2.75 -11.33 12.57
CA THR A 7 3.43 -12.27 11.66
C THR A 7 4.75 -11.71 11.12
N MET A 8 4.84 -10.39 10.94
CA MET A 8 6.03 -9.71 10.44
C MET A 8 7.04 -9.31 11.53
N GLU A 9 6.77 -9.58 12.83
CA GLU A 9 7.69 -9.28 13.94
C GLU A 9 9.07 -9.93 13.76
N THR A 10 9.13 -11.06 13.07
CA THR A 10 10.37 -11.79 12.77
C THR A 10 11.26 -11.08 11.75
N ASN A 11 10.72 -10.13 10.96
CA ASN A 11 11.46 -9.35 9.99
C ASN A 11 11.34 -7.85 10.31
N GLN A 12 12.38 -7.28 10.93
CA GLN A 12 12.37 -5.89 11.42
C GLN A 12 12.05 -4.85 10.33
N LYS A 13 12.45 -5.09 9.07
CA LYS A 13 12.13 -4.20 7.94
C LYS A 13 10.65 -4.28 7.56
N ALA A 14 10.07 -5.48 7.51
CA ALA A 14 8.65 -5.67 7.25
C ALA A 14 7.79 -5.11 8.40
N PHE A 15 8.22 -5.34 9.65
CA PHE A 15 7.58 -4.86 10.87
C PHE A 15 7.47 -3.32 10.91
N ASP A 16 8.55 -2.60 10.64
CA ASP A 16 8.53 -1.12 10.65
C ASP A 16 7.63 -0.55 9.55
N LEU A 17 7.60 -1.18 8.37
CA LEU A 17 6.75 -0.77 7.26
C LEU A 17 5.26 -0.98 7.57
N ILE A 18 4.90 -2.15 8.11
CA ILE A 18 3.50 -2.47 8.42
C ILE A 18 2.99 -1.65 9.62
N LYS A 19 3.84 -1.36 10.61
CA LYS A 19 3.50 -0.49 11.75
C LYS A 19 3.22 0.95 11.30
N LYS A 20 4.08 1.50 10.42
CA LYS A 20 3.83 2.82 9.79
C LYS A 20 2.55 2.83 8.96
N ALA A 21 2.27 1.76 8.21
CA ALA A 21 1.04 1.63 7.45
C ALA A 21 -0.21 1.59 8.36
N GLN A 22 -0.13 0.90 9.51
CA GLN A 22 -1.21 0.84 10.49
C GLN A 22 -1.50 2.21 11.09
N SER A 23 -0.47 2.95 11.54
CA SER A 23 -0.64 4.31 12.07
C SER A 23 -1.28 5.24 11.04
N ASN A 24 -0.81 5.22 9.79
CA ASN A 24 -1.38 6.04 8.72
C ASN A 24 -2.83 5.66 8.40
N LYS A 25 -3.18 4.37 8.47
CA LYS A 25 -4.56 3.90 8.27
C LYS A 25 -5.47 4.34 9.41
N THR A 26 -5.02 4.24 10.66
CA THR A 26 -5.78 4.74 11.82
C THR A 26 -6.01 6.24 11.71
N LEU A 27 -4.97 7.01 11.40
CA LEU A 27 -5.09 8.46 11.21
C LEU A 27 -6.06 8.80 10.09
N SER A 28 -5.95 8.12 8.94
CA SER A 28 -6.87 8.30 7.81
C SER A 28 -8.30 7.92 8.18
N SER A 29 -8.51 6.89 8.99
CA SER A 29 -9.84 6.47 9.43
C SER A 29 -10.48 7.50 10.36
N ILE A 30 -9.72 8.07 11.29
CA ILE A 30 -10.19 9.15 12.18
C ILE A 30 -10.50 10.38 11.33
N MET A 31 -9.61 10.74 10.41
CA MET A 31 -9.79 11.91 9.54
C MET A 31 -10.98 11.76 8.59
N GLY A 32 -11.22 10.55 8.09
CA GLY A 32 -12.39 10.22 7.29
C GLY A 32 -13.68 10.23 8.11
N PHE A 33 -13.65 9.76 9.37
CA PHE A 33 -14.81 9.80 10.27
C PHE A 33 -15.15 11.24 10.67
N VAL A 34 -14.16 12.02 11.09
CA VAL A 34 -14.32 13.43 11.45
C VAL A 34 -14.71 14.25 10.22
N GLY A 35 -14.00 14.10 9.10
CA GLY A 35 -14.32 14.78 7.85
C GLY A 35 -15.70 14.41 7.31
N GLY A 36 -16.07 13.12 7.38
CA GLY A 36 -17.38 12.62 7.01
C GLY A 36 -18.50 13.15 7.90
N GLY A 37 -18.25 13.29 9.21
CA GLY A 37 -19.19 13.95 10.14
C GLY A 37 -19.35 15.44 9.83
N LEU A 38 -18.26 16.14 9.53
CA LEU A 38 -18.25 17.57 9.19
C LEU A 38 -18.94 17.88 7.85
N VAL A 39 -18.93 16.94 6.90
CA VAL A 39 -19.72 17.02 5.66
C VAL A 39 -21.15 16.55 5.90
N GLY A 40 -21.34 15.44 6.60
CA GLY A 40 -22.63 14.82 6.81
C GLY A 40 -23.59 15.66 7.66
N TRP A 41 -23.07 16.39 8.65
CA TRP A 41 -23.87 17.26 9.50
C TRP A 41 -24.59 18.38 8.72
N PRO A 42 -23.89 19.26 7.97
CA PRO A 42 -24.56 20.29 7.17
C PRO A 42 -25.41 19.71 6.03
N VAL A 43 -25.04 18.57 5.44
CA VAL A 43 -25.90 17.87 4.47
C VAL A 43 -27.22 17.42 5.11
N GLY A 44 -27.17 16.85 6.32
CA GLY A 44 -28.36 16.47 7.08
C GLY A 44 -29.22 17.68 7.47
N THR A 45 -28.59 18.78 7.88
CA THR A 45 -29.28 20.06 8.18
C THR A 45 -29.98 20.63 6.95
N ALA A 46 -29.34 20.60 5.78
CA ALA A 46 -29.93 21.06 4.52
C ALA A 46 -31.19 20.26 4.16
N ILE A 47 -31.12 18.93 4.29
CA ILE A 47 -32.25 18.04 4.01
C ILE A 47 -33.39 18.25 5.02
N GLY A 48 -33.05 18.54 6.28
CA GLY A 48 -34.01 18.86 7.34
C GLY A 48 -34.65 20.25 7.23
N GLY A 49 -34.33 21.04 6.20
CA GLY A 49 -34.86 22.38 5.98
C GLY A 49 -34.22 23.46 6.86
N GLY A 50 -33.09 23.19 7.49
CA GLY A 50 -32.32 24.17 8.27
C GLY A 50 -31.21 24.84 7.45
N ASP A 51 -30.66 25.94 7.98
CA ASP A 51 -29.53 26.64 7.36
C ASP A 51 -28.24 25.85 7.50
N ALA A 52 -27.89 25.16 6.42
CA ALA A 52 -26.69 24.34 6.36
C ALA A 52 -25.41 25.20 6.33
N ASN A 53 -24.49 24.89 7.24
CA ASN A 53 -23.17 25.51 7.24
C ASN A 53 -22.25 24.84 6.19
N TRP A 54 -22.33 25.32 4.96
CA TRP A 54 -21.50 24.82 3.85
C TRP A 54 -20.01 25.11 4.01
N ALA A 55 -19.62 26.09 4.84
CA ALA A 55 -18.21 26.29 5.19
C ALA A 55 -17.66 25.10 6.00
N LEU A 56 -18.46 24.56 6.92
CA LEU A 56 -18.12 23.34 7.67
C LEU A 56 -18.00 22.12 6.73
N ALA A 57 -18.90 22.01 5.76
CA ALA A 57 -18.85 20.97 4.73
C ALA A 57 -17.57 21.09 3.86
N GLY A 58 -17.20 22.31 3.47
CA GLY A 58 -15.99 22.58 2.69
C GLY A 58 -14.72 22.19 3.45
N VAL A 59 -14.64 22.48 4.75
CA VAL A 59 -13.53 22.04 5.62
C VAL A 59 -13.49 20.51 5.72
N GLY A 60 -14.64 19.87 5.94
CA GLY A 60 -14.74 18.40 5.97
C GLY A 60 -14.30 17.75 4.66
N ALA A 61 -14.71 18.32 3.51
CA ALA A 61 -14.29 17.86 2.19
C ALA A 61 -12.78 18.04 1.96
N GLY A 62 -12.20 19.16 2.42
CA GLY A 62 -10.76 19.39 2.37
C GLY A 62 -9.97 18.37 3.19
N LEU A 63 -10.44 18.06 4.40
CA LEU A 63 -9.85 17.03 5.28
C LEU A 63 -9.89 15.64 4.62
N ILE A 64 -11.02 15.27 4.01
CA ILE A 64 -11.14 14.03 3.24
C ILE A 64 -10.16 14.03 2.06
N GLY A 65 -10.05 15.14 1.32
CA GLY A 65 -9.11 15.30 0.22
C GLY A 65 -7.66 15.01 0.63
N VAL A 66 -7.21 15.53 1.78
CA VAL A 66 -5.85 15.27 2.32
C VAL A 66 -5.68 13.82 2.80
N SER A 67 -6.76 13.17 3.23
CA SER A 67 -6.69 11.77 3.66
C SER A 67 -6.49 10.77 2.51
N ILE A 68 -6.85 11.13 1.27
CA ILE A 68 -6.66 10.29 0.08
C ILE A 68 -5.18 9.92 -0.17
N PRO A 69 -4.23 10.88 -0.31
CA PRO A 69 -2.82 10.54 -0.51
C PRO A 69 -2.21 9.81 0.69
N ILE A 70 -2.66 10.12 1.92
CA ILE A 70 -2.20 9.44 3.14
C ILE A 70 -2.62 7.96 3.12
N SER A 71 -3.87 7.68 2.76
CA SER A 71 -4.40 6.32 2.62
C SER A 71 -3.71 5.55 1.50
N SER A 72 -3.49 6.18 0.34
CA SER A 72 -2.73 5.59 -0.78
C SER A 72 -1.31 5.21 -0.37
N SER A 73 -0.63 6.10 0.36
CA SER A 73 0.71 5.85 0.93
C SER A 73 0.70 4.70 1.94
N ALA A 74 -0.31 4.62 2.81
CA ALA A 74 -0.48 3.50 3.74
C ALA A 74 -0.61 2.17 3.00
N ASN A 75 -1.43 2.12 1.95
CA ASN A 75 -1.65 0.92 1.16
C ASN A 75 -0.38 0.47 0.42
N LYS A 76 0.39 1.43 -0.12
CA LYS A 76 1.70 1.16 -0.73
C LYS A 76 2.68 0.55 0.28
N LYS A 77 2.74 1.11 1.50
CA LYS A 77 3.60 0.59 2.58
C LYS A 77 3.17 -0.82 3.02
N THR A 78 1.87 -1.10 3.08
CA THR A 78 1.37 -2.45 3.37
C THR A 78 1.80 -3.44 2.29
N LYS A 79 1.67 -3.09 1.00
CA LYS A 79 2.15 -3.96 -0.09
C LYS A 79 3.65 -4.19 -0.02
N GLN A 80 4.45 -3.14 0.22
CA GLN A 80 5.90 -3.27 0.40
C GLN A 80 6.27 -4.16 1.59
N ALA A 81 5.56 -4.05 2.72
CA ALA A 81 5.80 -4.89 3.89
C ALA A 81 5.54 -6.37 3.58
N VAL A 82 4.44 -6.67 2.88
CA VAL A 82 4.10 -8.03 2.43
C VAL A 82 5.15 -8.56 1.47
N ASP A 83 5.60 -7.74 0.52
CA ASP A 83 6.60 -8.14 -0.49
C ASP A 83 7.97 -8.42 0.14
N VAL A 84 8.42 -7.57 1.07
CA VAL A 84 9.66 -7.78 1.84
C VAL A 84 9.57 -9.04 2.70
N TYR A 85 8.43 -9.28 3.34
CA TYR A 85 8.21 -10.48 4.15
C TYR A 85 8.19 -11.75 3.28
N ASN A 86 7.45 -11.74 2.16
CA ASN A 86 7.39 -12.86 1.23
C ASN A 86 8.75 -13.15 0.57
N SER A 87 9.50 -12.11 0.21
CA SER A 87 10.86 -12.25 -0.31
C SER A 87 11.81 -12.85 0.73
N SER A 88 11.61 -12.51 2.01
CA SER A 88 12.37 -13.08 3.13
C SER A 88 12.05 -14.54 3.41
N LEU A 89 10.84 -15.00 3.07
CA LEU A 89 10.43 -16.41 3.14
C LEU A 89 10.87 -17.20 1.89
N GLY A 90 10.89 -16.53 0.73
CA GLY A 90 11.36 -17.05 -0.55
C GLY A 90 12.89 -17.21 -0.64
N THR A 91 13.66 -16.66 0.30
CA THR A 91 15.10 -16.95 0.48
C THR A 91 15.38 -18.35 1.06
N THR A 92 14.49 -19.32 0.81
CA THR A 92 14.89 -20.72 0.77
C THR A 92 15.58 -20.96 -0.58
N THR A 93 16.88 -20.67 -0.63
CA THR A 93 17.88 -21.47 -1.34
C THR A 93 17.49 -22.13 -2.67
N PHE A 94 16.78 -21.47 -3.58
CA PHE A 94 16.81 -21.86 -4.97
C PHE A 94 17.89 -21.03 -5.62
N ILE A 95 19.04 -21.67 -5.74
CA ILE A 95 20.09 -21.32 -6.70
C ILE A 95 19.45 -20.57 -7.86
N GLU A 96 19.86 -19.32 -8.07
CA GLU A 96 19.46 -18.49 -9.20
C GLU A 96 20.04 -19.13 -10.47
N TYR A 97 19.54 -20.31 -10.83
CA TYR A 97 19.90 -21.07 -12.01
C TYR A 97 19.31 -20.28 -13.16
N LYS A 98 20.13 -19.43 -13.77
CA LYS A 98 19.80 -18.68 -14.99
C LYS A 98 20.50 -19.38 -16.16
N PRO A 99 20.01 -20.55 -16.62
CA PRO A 99 20.59 -21.21 -17.79
C PRO A 99 20.50 -20.25 -18.97
N GLN A 100 21.65 -19.77 -19.44
CA GLN A 100 21.72 -18.89 -20.59
C GLN A 100 21.79 -19.77 -21.85
N LEU A 101 20.66 -19.91 -22.53
CA LEU A 101 20.62 -20.50 -23.85
C LEU A 101 21.01 -19.44 -24.88
N LYS A 102 22.19 -19.60 -25.49
CA LYS A 102 22.68 -18.74 -26.56
C LYS A 102 22.62 -19.51 -27.87
N LEU A 103 21.87 -18.98 -28.83
CA LEU A 103 21.90 -19.44 -30.22
C LEU A 103 23.05 -18.70 -30.92
N ILE A 104 23.99 -19.47 -31.46
CA ILE A 104 25.17 -18.93 -32.14
C ILE A 104 25.04 -19.30 -33.62
N ALA A 105 25.06 -18.31 -34.48
CA ALA A 105 25.12 -18.48 -35.93
C ALA A 105 26.44 -17.88 -36.41
N ASN A 106 27.24 -18.65 -37.15
CA ASN A 106 28.45 -18.16 -37.79
C ASN A 106 28.52 -18.66 -39.25
N GLY A 107 29.48 -18.19 -40.04
CA GLY A 107 29.61 -18.52 -41.47
C GLY A 107 29.70 -20.02 -41.80
N ASN A 108 29.99 -20.87 -40.81
CA ASN A 108 30.06 -22.32 -40.94
C ASN A 108 28.82 -23.07 -40.40
N GLY A 109 27.77 -22.38 -39.95
CA GLY A 109 26.50 -23.00 -39.52
C GLY A 109 25.87 -22.41 -38.25
N PHE A 110 24.85 -23.11 -37.74
CA PHE A 110 24.10 -22.75 -36.54
C PHE A 110 24.39 -23.73 -35.40
N GLY A 111 24.51 -23.21 -34.17
CA GLY A 111 24.72 -24.00 -32.95
C GLY A 111 23.96 -23.43 -31.75
N MET A 112 23.77 -24.26 -30.73
CA MET A 112 23.17 -23.87 -29.45
C MET A 112 24.20 -24.08 -28.34
N SER A 113 24.41 -23.05 -27.53
CA SER A 113 25.24 -23.10 -26.34
C SER A 113 24.36 -22.94 -25.11
N LEU A 114 24.42 -23.91 -24.19
CA LEU A 114 23.76 -23.84 -22.90
C LEU A 114 24.85 -23.71 -21.82
N SER A 115 24.83 -22.60 -21.08
CA SER A 115 25.72 -22.39 -19.95
C SER A 115 24.93 -22.57 -18.65
N PHE A 116 25.40 -23.48 -17.80
CA PHE A 116 24.88 -23.79 -16.47
C PHE A 116 25.65 -23.03 -15.39
#